data_AF-A0A9P2VM39-F1
#
_entry.id   AF-A0A9P2VM39-F1
#
_cell.length_a   1.000
_cell.length_b   1.000
_cell.length_c   1.000
_cell.angle_alpha   90.00
_cell.angle_beta   90.00
_cell.angle_gamma   90.00
#
_symmetry.space_group_name_H-M   'P 1'
#
loop_
_entity.id
_entity.type
_entity.pdbx_description
1 polymer ?
#
loop_
_entity_poly.entity_id
_entity_poly.type
_entity_poly.pdbx_seq_one_letter_code
_entity_poly.pdbx_strand_id
1 'polypeptide(L)'
;MWTRDGLTFFSARGDEIPPPRSIMFHIWTAYSPFTTWVQIVYDWLDALKDPNGLKTFVNTTLGETWEEAVGEKLDHQVLMDKVVRYTAAVPARVVYLTAGIDSQRNRFEMYVWGWAPGEEAFLVDKIIIMGRPDEEETLLRVDAAINKKYRHADGTEMTISRVCWDTGGIDGEIVYQRSKKHGVFRVLPVKGASVYGKPVITMPKTRNQRGVYLCEVGTDTAKEILYARMKADPSPADEATSYAIRFPDDPEIFSQTEAQQLVAEELVEKWEKGKMRLLWDNKKRRNEALDCLVYAYAALRVSVQRWQLDLAVLAKSREEETTRPTLKELAAKLSGGVNGYSR
;
A
#
# COMPACT_ATOMS: atom_id res chain seq x y z
N MET A 1 -26.65 -18.29 -28.92
CA MET A 1 -27.50 -19.06 -28.00
C MET A 1 -28.48 -18.09 -27.38
N TRP A 2 -29.72 -18.50 -27.16
CA TRP A 2 -30.75 -17.66 -26.54
C TRP A 2 -31.74 -18.52 -25.75
N THR A 3 -32.51 -17.90 -24.87
CA THR A 3 -33.54 -18.56 -24.04
C THR A 3 -34.73 -17.61 -23.89
N ARG A 4 -35.93 -18.16 -23.61
CA ARG A 4 -37.14 -17.35 -23.34
C ARG A 4 -37.48 -17.29 -21.85
N ASP A 5 -37.13 -18.33 -21.12
CA ASP A 5 -37.59 -18.61 -19.75
C ASP A 5 -36.43 -18.89 -18.78
N GLY A 6 -35.19 -18.94 -19.27
CA GLY A 6 -34.01 -19.29 -18.49
C GLY A 6 -33.89 -20.79 -18.20
N LEU A 7 -34.80 -21.62 -18.70
CA LEU A 7 -34.85 -23.07 -18.50
C LEU A 7 -34.50 -23.82 -19.79
N THR A 8 -35.07 -23.40 -20.92
CA THR A 8 -34.83 -24.00 -22.23
C THR A 8 -33.91 -23.12 -23.07
N PHE A 9 -32.84 -23.71 -23.59
CA PHE A 9 -31.82 -23.01 -24.37
C PHE A 9 -31.90 -23.40 -25.83
N PHE A 10 -31.65 -22.44 -26.71
CA PHE A 10 -31.70 -22.65 -28.16
C PHE A 10 -30.38 -22.21 -28.81
N SER A 11 -29.99 -22.93 -29.86
CA SER A 11 -28.90 -22.57 -30.75
C SER A 11 -29.23 -21.27 -31.50
N ALA A 12 -28.24 -20.65 -32.15
CA ALA A 12 -28.50 -19.49 -33.02
C ALA A 12 -29.45 -19.83 -34.20
N ARG A 13 -29.62 -21.12 -34.51
CA ARG A 13 -30.50 -21.63 -35.57
C ARG A 13 -31.89 -22.04 -35.08
N GLY A 14 -32.12 -22.00 -33.76
CA GLY A 14 -33.43 -22.29 -33.15
C GLY A 14 -33.61 -23.72 -32.63
N ASP A 15 -32.59 -24.57 -32.72
CA ASP A 15 -32.64 -25.93 -32.18
C ASP A 15 -32.48 -25.90 -30.66
N GLU A 16 -33.26 -26.69 -29.93
CA GLU A 16 -33.10 -26.84 -28.49
C GLU A 16 -31.73 -27.46 -28.17
N ILE A 17 -31.03 -26.89 -27.19
CA ILE A 17 -29.73 -27.35 -26.72
C ILE A 17 -29.76 -27.58 -25.20
N PRO A 18 -28.92 -28.47 -24.67
CA PRO A 18 -28.81 -28.66 -23.24
C PRO A 18 -28.50 -27.35 -22.50
N PRO A 19 -29.09 -27.12 -21.31
CA PRO A 19 -28.81 -25.94 -20.51
C PRO A 19 -27.30 -25.81 -20.22
N PRO A 20 -26.70 -24.64 -20.47
CA PRO A 20 -25.30 -24.40 -20.17
C PRO A 20 -25.08 -24.44 -18.65
N ARG A 21 -23.93 -24.98 -18.20
CA ARG A 21 -23.58 -25.06 -16.78
C ARG A 21 -23.47 -23.70 -16.10
N SER A 22 -23.17 -22.63 -16.85
CA SER A 22 -23.08 -21.26 -16.36
C SER A 22 -23.45 -20.29 -17.48
N ILE A 23 -24.19 -19.23 -17.15
CA ILE A 23 -24.57 -18.14 -18.06
C ILE A 23 -23.99 -16.85 -17.50
N MET A 24 -23.35 -16.09 -18.38
CA MET A 24 -22.82 -14.76 -18.11
C MET A 24 -23.46 -13.80 -19.12
N PHE A 25 -23.78 -12.59 -18.67
CA PHE A 25 -24.23 -11.51 -19.54
C PHE A 25 -23.39 -10.27 -19.27
N HIS A 26 -23.11 -9.52 -20.34
CA HIS A 26 -22.53 -8.19 -20.26
C HIS A 26 -23.68 -7.19 -20.09
N ILE A 27 -23.68 -6.42 -19.01
CA ILE A 27 -24.66 -5.35 -18.81
C ILE A 27 -23.96 -4.08 -18.32
N TRP A 28 -24.20 -3.00 -19.06
CA TRP A 28 -23.69 -1.69 -18.70
C TRP A 28 -24.52 -1.08 -17.57
N THR A 29 -23.86 -0.50 -16.57
CA THR A 29 -24.52 0.18 -15.44
C THR A 29 -25.46 1.33 -15.86
N ALA A 30 -25.28 1.92 -17.05
CA ALA A 30 -26.21 2.94 -17.56
C ALA A 30 -27.65 2.44 -17.78
N TYR A 31 -27.88 1.13 -17.84
CA TYR A 31 -29.22 0.55 -17.88
C TYR A 31 -29.87 0.42 -16.49
N SER A 32 -29.14 0.69 -15.41
CA SER A 32 -29.64 0.56 -14.04
C SER A 32 -30.51 1.76 -13.65
N PRO A 33 -31.73 1.54 -13.11
CA PRO A 33 -32.55 2.62 -12.57
C PRO A 33 -32.03 3.15 -11.22
N PHE A 34 -31.01 2.52 -10.64
CA PHE A 34 -30.43 2.88 -9.35
C PHE A 34 -29.25 3.85 -9.44
N THR A 35 -28.84 4.24 -10.65
CA THR A 35 -27.79 5.24 -10.87
C THR A 35 -28.25 6.26 -11.90
N THR A 36 -27.63 7.44 -11.87
CA THR A 36 -27.90 8.48 -12.86
C THR A 36 -26.71 8.65 -13.78
N TRP A 37 -26.94 9.14 -15.01
CA TRP A 37 -25.87 9.52 -15.93
C TRP A 37 -24.87 10.49 -15.30
N VAL A 38 -25.35 11.45 -14.50
CA VAL A 38 -24.52 12.40 -13.79
C VAL A 38 -23.61 11.70 -12.78
N GLN A 39 -24.14 10.73 -12.01
CA GLN A 39 -23.33 9.94 -11.08
C GLN A 39 -22.26 9.12 -11.81
N ILE A 40 -22.61 8.46 -12.92
CA ILE A 40 -21.65 7.71 -13.74
C ILE A 40 -20.50 8.62 -14.22
N VAL A 41 -20.80 9.88 -14.60
CA VAL A 41 -19.76 10.84 -15.00
C VAL A 41 -18.87 11.23 -13.81
N TYR A 42 -19.44 11.45 -12.62
CA TYR A 42 -18.62 11.71 -11.42
C TYR A 42 -17.74 10.52 -11.07
N ASP A 43 -18.29 9.30 -11.09
CA ASP A 43 -17.55 8.06 -10.84
C ASP A 43 -16.41 7.89 -11.85
N TRP A 44 -16.62 8.28 -13.12
CA TRP A 44 -15.57 8.31 -14.15
C TRP A 44 -14.46 9.32 -13.84
N LEU A 45 -14.85 10.56 -13.50
CA LEU A 45 -13.88 11.62 -13.20
C LEU A 45 -13.08 11.31 -11.93
N ASP A 46 -13.70 10.66 -10.95
CA ASP A 46 -13.01 10.18 -9.75
C ASP A 46 -12.12 8.97 -10.07
N ALA A 47 -12.58 8.06 -10.93
CA ALA A 47 -11.78 6.93 -11.41
C ALA A 47 -10.52 7.37 -12.16
N LEU A 48 -10.54 8.51 -12.86
CA LEU A 48 -9.36 9.08 -13.54
C LEU A 48 -8.28 9.59 -12.56
N LYS A 49 -8.63 9.85 -11.29
CA LYS A 49 -7.69 10.33 -10.28
C LYS A 49 -6.87 9.19 -9.66
N ASP A 50 -7.33 7.95 -9.76
CA ASP A 50 -6.63 6.75 -9.27
C ASP A 50 -6.32 5.83 -10.47
N PRO A 51 -5.04 5.51 -10.74
CA PRO A 51 -4.68 4.55 -11.78
C PRO A 51 -5.46 3.21 -11.75
N ASN A 52 -5.97 2.80 -10.59
CA ASN A 52 -6.79 1.59 -10.40
C ASN A 52 -8.30 1.84 -10.45
N GLY A 53 -8.71 3.10 -10.27
CA GLY A 53 -10.10 3.53 -10.39
C GLY A 53 -10.63 3.22 -11.79
N LEU A 54 -9.81 3.43 -12.82
CA LEU A 54 -10.17 3.17 -14.21
C LEU A 54 -10.50 1.69 -14.46
N LYS A 55 -9.66 0.76 -14.01
CA LYS A 55 -9.92 -0.69 -14.10
C LYS A 55 -11.22 -1.06 -13.40
N THR A 56 -11.43 -0.54 -12.19
CA THR A 56 -12.67 -0.77 -11.43
C THR A 56 -13.89 -0.26 -12.21
N PHE A 57 -13.83 0.97 -12.72
CA PHE A 57 -14.91 1.57 -13.48
C PHE A 57 -15.24 0.78 -14.75
N VAL A 58 -14.24 0.36 -15.53
CA VAL A 58 -14.47 -0.45 -16.73
C VAL A 58 -15.14 -1.78 -16.38
N ASN A 59 -14.62 -2.51 -15.40
CA ASN A 59 -15.17 -3.82 -15.03
C ASN A 59 -16.57 -3.74 -14.40
N THR A 60 -16.79 -2.81 -13.46
CA THR A 60 -18.04 -2.77 -12.68
C THR A 60 -19.08 -1.82 -13.28
N THR A 61 -18.64 -0.69 -13.83
CA THR A 61 -19.56 0.31 -14.41
C THR A 61 -19.83 -0.06 -15.85
N LEU A 62 -18.81 -0.20 -16.71
CA LEU A 62 -19.01 -0.54 -18.14
C LEU A 62 -19.46 -1.99 -18.36
N GLY A 63 -19.05 -2.90 -17.46
CA GLY A 63 -19.28 -4.34 -17.60
C GLY A 63 -18.29 -5.01 -18.56
N GLU A 64 -17.31 -4.25 -19.04
CA GLU A 64 -16.32 -4.67 -20.03
C GLU A 64 -15.15 -5.40 -19.36
N THR A 65 -14.47 -6.25 -20.13
CA THR A 65 -13.24 -6.90 -19.66
C THR A 65 -12.06 -5.95 -19.81
N TRP A 66 -11.37 -5.65 -18.70
CA TRP A 66 -10.10 -4.93 -18.76
C TRP A 66 -8.95 -5.86 -19.20
N GLU A 67 -8.31 -5.58 -20.34
CA GLU A 67 -7.08 -6.26 -20.75
C GLU A 67 -5.90 -5.73 -19.93
N GLU A 68 -5.31 -6.61 -19.12
CA GLU A 68 -4.06 -6.29 -18.44
C GLU A 68 -2.90 -6.40 -19.44
N ALA A 69 -1.95 -5.46 -19.38
CA ALA A 69 -0.74 -5.51 -20.22
C ALA A 69 0.17 -6.66 -19.75
N VAL A 70 -0.15 -7.89 -20.15
CA VAL A 70 0.64 -9.09 -19.86
C VAL A 70 2.02 -8.94 -20.50
N GLY A 71 3.07 -9.14 -19.71
CA GLY A 71 4.47 -9.12 -20.18
C GLY A 71 5.09 -7.73 -20.40
N GLU A 72 4.36 -6.62 -20.20
CA GLU A 72 4.97 -5.28 -20.21
C GLU A 72 5.61 -5.01 -18.83
N LYS A 73 6.93 -5.12 -18.76
CA LYS A 73 7.68 -4.76 -17.55
C LYS A 73 7.89 -3.25 -17.50
N LEU A 74 7.57 -2.61 -16.37
CA LEU A 74 7.91 -1.21 -16.13
C LEU A 74 9.44 -1.04 -16.09
N ASP A 75 9.97 -0.07 -16.83
CA ASP A 75 11.40 0.28 -16.78
C ASP A 75 11.73 0.92 -15.43
N HIS A 76 12.80 0.47 -14.77
CA HIS A 76 13.25 1.03 -13.49
C HIS A 76 13.63 2.50 -13.63
N GLN A 77 14.00 2.97 -14.83
CA GLN A 77 14.33 4.37 -15.08
C GLN A 77 13.16 5.32 -14.77
N VAL A 78 11.92 4.87 -14.96
CA VAL A 78 10.72 5.66 -14.60
C VAL A 78 10.68 5.97 -13.10
N LEU A 79 11.22 5.09 -12.26
CA LEU A 79 11.33 5.35 -10.82
C LEU A 79 12.48 6.29 -10.47
N MET A 80 13.56 6.26 -11.25
CA MET A 80 14.68 7.18 -11.07
C MET A 80 14.26 8.63 -11.34
N ASP A 81 13.34 8.85 -12.29
CA ASP A 81 12.80 10.16 -12.61
C ASP A 81 11.84 10.71 -11.52
N LYS A 82 11.52 9.89 -10.52
CA LYS A 82 10.70 10.23 -9.34
C LYS A 82 11.53 10.51 -8.08
N VAL A 83 12.85 10.54 -8.21
CA VAL A 83 13.76 10.97 -7.14
C VAL A 83 13.56 12.46 -6.86
N VAL A 84 13.35 12.80 -5.60
CA VAL A 84 13.21 14.19 -5.15
C VAL A 84 14.08 14.42 -3.92
N ARG A 85 14.52 15.67 -3.76
CA ARG A 85 15.33 16.06 -2.62
C ARG A 85 14.50 16.17 -1.35
N TYR A 86 14.91 15.48 -0.30
CA TYR A 86 14.30 15.60 1.01
C TYR A 86 15.05 16.61 1.89
N THR A 87 14.32 17.40 2.68
CA THR A 87 14.92 18.37 3.62
C THR A 87 15.21 17.79 5.00
N ALA A 88 14.65 16.62 5.29
CA ALA A 88 14.86 15.80 6.49
C ALA A 88 14.57 14.33 6.15
N ALA A 89 14.90 13.40 7.06
CA ALA A 89 14.60 11.97 6.85
C ALA A 89 13.12 11.72 6.52
N VAL A 90 12.21 12.48 7.16
CA VAL A 90 10.79 12.48 6.82
C VAL A 90 10.36 13.84 6.25
N PRO A 91 9.92 13.91 4.99
CA PRO A 91 9.45 15.13 4.34
C PRO A 91 8.24 15.77 5.05
N ALA A 92 8.10 17.10 4.92
CA ALA A 92 7.10 17.89 5.65
C ALA A 92 5.63 17.47 5.44
N ARG A 93 5.31 16.88 4.27
CA ARG A 93 3.95 16.42 3.95
C ARG A 93 3.58 15.10 4.61
N VAL A 94 4.58 14.32 5.05
CA VAL A 94 4.35 12.99 5.60
C VAL A 94 3.78 13.09 7.01
N VAL A 95 2.66 12.42 7.23
CA VAL A 95 1.93 12.46 8.51
C VAL A 95 1.82 11.10 9.17
N TYR A 96 2.15 10.04 8.45
CA TYR A 96 2.06 8.67 8.95
C TYR A 96 3.19 7.80 8.41
N LEU A 97 3.81 6.99 9.27
CA LEU A 97 4.88 6.06 8.89
C LEU A 97 4.43 4.61 9.06
N THR A 98 4.69 3.81 8.05
CA THR A 98 4.52 2.34 8.10
C THR A 98 5.79 1.65 7.64
N ALA A 99 5.96 0.38 7.99
CA ALA A 99 7.04 -0.44 7.45
C ALA A 99 6.56 -1.81 7.00
N GLY A 100 7.27 -2.35 6.02
CA GLY A 100 7.22 -3.75 5.63
C GLY A 100 8.53 -4.43 5.99
N ILE A 101 8.45 -5.62 6.60
CA ILE A 101 9.62 -6.47 6.86
C ILE A 101 9.46 -7.75 6.04
N ASP A 102 10.45 -8.02 5.19
CA ASP A 102 10.65 -9.30 4.53
C ASP A 102 11.76 -10.10 5.23
N SER A 103 11.51 -11.41 5.41
CA SER A 103 12.37 -12.30 6.17
C SER A 103 13.05 -13.30 5.25
N GLN A 104 14.38 -13.31 5.27
CA GLN A 104 15.19 -14.28 4.54
C GLN A 104 16.01 -15.12 5.52
N ARG A 105 16.54 -16.27 5.06
CA ARG A 105 17.30 -17.18 5.92
C ARG A 105 18.58 -16.57 6.52
N ASN A 106 19.10 -15.49 5.93
CA ASN A 106 20.36 -14.86 6.31
C ASN A 106 20.25 -13.37 6.62
N ARG A 107 19.04 -12.77 6.54
CA ARG A 107 18.82 -11.35 6.77
C ARG A 107 17.33 -11.01 6.95
N PHE A 108 17.09 -9.84 7.52
CA PHE A 108 15.81 -9.14 7.43
C PHE A 108 15.98 -7.86 6.61
N GLU A 109 15.05 -7.61 5.70
CA GLU A 109 14.97 -6.34 4.98
C GLU A 109 13.74 -5.59 5.45
N MET A 110 13.91 -4.34 5.86
CA MET A 110 12.82 -3.47 6.28
C MET A 110 12.87 -2.18 5.47
N TYR A 111 11.74 -1.83 4.85
CA TYR A 111 11.57 -0.55 4.19
C TYR A 111 10.50 0.26 4.92
N VAL A 112 10.82 1.52 5.22
CA VAL A 112 9.93 2.46 5.88
C VAL A 112 9.36 3.42 4.85
N TRP A 113 8.04 3.53 4.84
CA TRP A 113 7.29 4.39 3.94
C TRP A 113 6.49 5.42 4.72
N GLY A 114 6.60 6.66 4.28
CA GLY A 114 5.82 7.79 4.74
C GLY A 114 4.63 8.07 3.84
N TRP A 115 3.51 8.45 4.45
CA TRP A 115 2.26 8.72 3.76
C TRP A 115 1.77 10.13 4.07
N ALA A 116 1.41 10.86 3.03
CA ALA A 116 0.78 12.16 3.06
C ALA A 116 -0.70 12.06 2.58
N PRO A 117 -1.52 13.10 2.76
CA PRO A 117 -2.89 13.12 2.23
C PRO A 117 -2.96 12.71 0.75
N GLY A 118 -4.02 12.01 0.37
CA GLY A 118 -4.15 11.43 -0.98
C GLY A 118 -3.29 10.17 -1.21
N GLU A 119 -2.76 9.55 -0.15
CA GLU A 119 -1.84 8.40 -0.20
C GLU A 119 -0.58 8.67 -1.06
N GLU A 120 -0.12 9.92 -1.12
CA GLU A 120 1.21 10.24 -1.64
C GLU A 120 2.27 9.57 -0.75
N ALA A 121 3.15 8.80 -1.36
CA ALA A 121 4.06 7.88 -0.70
C ALA A 121 5.51 8.32 -0.84
N PHE A 122 6.27 8.21 0.24
CA PHE A 122 7.68 8.60 0.33
C PHE A 122 8.48 7.44 0.88
N LEU A 123 9.47 6.94 0.14
CA LEU A 123 10.43 6.00 0.73
C LEU A 123 11.29 6.78 1.74
N VAL A 124 11.24 6.39 3.02
CA VAL A 124 11.89 7.10 4.14
C VAL A 124 13.19 6.43 4.55
N ASP A 125 13.25 5.10 4.54
CA ASP A 125 14.44 4.38 4.98
C ASP A 125 14.48 2.95 4.42
N LYS A 126 15.70 2.42 4.30
CA LYS A 126 16.00 1.03 3.96
C LYS A 126 16.97 0.48 5.01
N ILE A 127 16.55 -0.56 5.71
CA ILE A 127 17.34 -1.19 6.78
C ILE A 127 17.50 -2.68 6.46
N ILE A 128 18.75 -3.09 6.22
CA ILE A 128 19.11 -4.50 5.99
C ILE A 128 19.88 -5.01 7.21
N ILE A 129 19.34 -6.02 7.87
CA ILE A 129 19.90 -6.61 9.09
C ILE A 129 20.40 -8.01 8.74
N MET A 130 21.70 -8.13 8.50
CA MET A 130 22.35 -9.42 8.24
C MET A 130 22.42 -10.26 9.52
N GLY A 131 22.13 -11.55 9.43
CA GLY A 131 22.18 -12.48 10.56
C GLY A 131 21.15 -13.60 10.43
N ARG A 132 21.27 -14.65 11.25
CA ARG A 132 20.27 -15.71 11.22
C ARG A 132 18.98 -15.28 11.93
N PRO A 133 17.81 -15.70 11.43
CA PRO A 133 16.53 -15.27 11.98
C PRO A 133 16.24 -15.84 13.38
N ASP A 134 16.89 -16.93 13.77
CA ASP A 134 16.75 -17.58 15.08
C ASP A 134 17.72 -17.05 16.15
N GLU A 135 18.61 -16.11 15.81
CA GLU A 135 19.54 -15.48 16.75
C GLU A 135 18.90 -14.27 17.42
N GLU A 136 18.82 -14.28 18.76
CA GLU A 136 18.22 -13.17 19.52
C GLU A 136 18.99 -11.85 19.32
N GLU A 137 20.31 -11.87 19.13
CA GLU A 137 21.09 -10.65 18.80
C GLU A 137 20.66 -10.01 17.48
N THR A 138 20.41 -10.84 16.46
CA THR A 138 19.87 -10.38 15.17
C THR A 138 18.47 -9.80 15.37
N LEU A 139 17.62 -10.47 16.13
CA LEU A 139 16.27 -9.99 16.40
C LEU A 139 16.24 -8.73 17.27
N LEU A 140 17.21 -8.51 18.17
CA LEU A 140 17.33 -7.25 18.93
C LEU A 140 17.67 -6.06 18.01
N ARG A 141 18.45 -6.27 16.95
CA ARG A 141 18.67 -5.25 15.92
C ARG A 141 17.39 -4.97 15.12
N VAL A 142 16.59 -6.00 14.83
CA VAL A 142 15.27 -5.80 14.20
C VAL A 142 14.34 -5.04 15.13
N ASP A 143 14.36 -5.33 16.43
CA ASP A 143 13.60 -4.62 17.45
C ASP A 143 14.00 -3.13 17.52
N ALA A 144 15.30 -2.83 17.42
CA ALA A 144 15.80 -1.47 17.35
C ALA A 144 15.32 -0.75 16.07
N ALA A 145 15.31 -1.45 14.93
CA ALA A 145 14.80 -0.90 13.67
C ALA A 145 13.29 -0.58 13.74
N ILE A 146 12.47 -1.49 14.30
CA ILE A 146 11.03 -1.29 14.51
C ILE A 146 10.75 -0.08 15.41
N ASN A 147 11.64 0.19 16.38
CA ASN A 147 11.51 1.30 17.33
C ASN A 147 12.28 2.56 16.91
N LYS A 148 12.92 2.56 15.74
CA LYS A 148 13.67 3.71 15.24
C LYS A 148 12.73 4.90 15.09
N LYS A 149 13.21 6.05 15.56
CA LYS A 149 12.55 7.34 15.40
C LYS A 149 13.19 8.09 14.25
N TYR A 150 12.38 8.85 13.53
CA TYR A 150 12.81 9.63 12.38
C TYR A 150 12.56 11.10 12.62
N ARG A 151 13.52 11.94 12.25
CA ARG A 151 13.36 13.39 12.31
C ARG A 151 12.51 13.87 11.14
N HIS A 152 11.38 14.48 11.45
CA HIS A 152 10.50 15.13 10.49
C HIS A 152 10.99 16.54 10.15
N ALA A 153 10.60 17.05 8.99
CA ALA A 153 11.04 18.36 8.49
C ALA A 153 10.67 19.54 9.41
N ASP A 154 9.60 19.41 10.21
CA ASP A 154 9.23 20.38 11.26
C ASP A 154 10.10 20.31 12.53
N GLY A 155 11.08 19.39 12.56
CA GLY A 155 12.00 19.18 13.68
C GLY A 155 11.53 18.21 14.76
N THR A 156 10.28 17.72 14.70
CA THR A 156 9.76 16.72 15.66
C THR A 156 10.24 15.29 15.31
N GLU A 157 10.11 14.37 16.26
CA GLU A 157 10.35 12.94 16.02
C GLU A 157 9.05 12.23 15.62
N MET A 158 9.12 11.39 14.57
CA MET A 158 8.06 10.48 14.17
C MET A 158 8.48 9.02 14.41
N THR A 159 7.52 8.18 14.76
CA THR A 159 7.74 6.74 14.96
C THR A 159 6.98 5.93 13.92
N ILE A 160 7.45 4.70 13.65
CA ILE A 160 6.72 3.76 12.80
C ILE A 160 5.46 3.31 13.54
N SER A 161 4.31 3.71 12.98
CA SER A 161 3.00 3.52 13.59
C SER A 161 2.50 2.09 13.40
N ARG A 162 2.84 1.47 12.26
CA ARG A 162 2.47 0.09 11.98
C ARG A 162 3.48 -0.62 11.09
N VAL A 163 3.73 -1.89 11.40
CA VAL A 163 4.63 -2.76 10.68
C VAL A 163 3.88 -4.02 10.26
N CYS A 164 3.95 -4.37 8.99
CA CYS A 164 3.58 -5.69 8.51
C CYS A 164 4.86 -6.51 8.33
N TRP A 165 4.92 -7.67 8.97
CA TRP A 165 6.09 -8.54 8.95
C TRP A 165 5.70 -9.88 8.36
N ASP A 166 6.29 -10.23 7.21
CA ASP A 166 6.01 -11.51 6.56
C ASP A 166 6.48 -12.69 7.42
N THR A 167 5.57 -13.66 7.52
CA THR A 167 5.83 -14.94 8.20
C THR A 167 6.45 -15.97 7.26
N GLY A 168 6.51 -15.69 5.96
CA GLY A 168 7.25 -16.46 4.97
C GLY A 168 8.77 -16.40 5.16
N GLY A 169 9.48 -17.33 4.51
CA GLY A 169 10.95 -17.37 4.47
C GLY A 169 11.64 -17.92 5.73
N ILE A 170 11.01 -17.83 6.91
CA ILE A 170 11.54 -18.27 8.21
C ILE A 170 10.47 -19.00 9.04
N ASP A 171 10.79 -19.37 10.29
CA ASP A 171 9.77 -19.85 11.24
C ASP A 171 8.88 -18.69 11.68
N GLY A 172 7.60 -18.71 11.28
CA GLY A 172 6.62 -17.69 11.62
C GLY A 172 6.39 -17.49 13.12
N GLU A 173 6.76 -18.44 13.98
CA GLU A 173 6.70 -18.24 15.43
C GLU A 173 7.59 -17.07 15.90
N ILE A 174 8.73 -16.85 15.26
CA ILE A 174 9.63 -15.72 15.56
C ILE A 174 8.86 -14.39 15.39
N VAL A 175 8.14 -14.26 14.29
CA VAL A 175 7.33 -13.08 13.97
C VAL A 175 6.18 -12.93 14.96
N TYR A 176 5.53 -14.03 15.35
CA TYR A 176 4.46 -14.00 16.35
C TYR A 176 4.95 -13.53 17.72
N GLN A 177 6.14 -13.94 18.14
CA GLN A 177 6.74 -13.48 19.40
C GLN A 177 7.07 -11.99 19.34
N ARG A 178 7.60 -11.49 18.21
CA ARG A 178 7.87 -10.06 18.02
C ARG A 178 6.60 -9.22 17.92
N SER A 179 5.54 -9.75 17.33
CA SER A 179 4.20 -9.14 17.36
C SER A 179 3.71 -8.93 18.79
N LYS A 180 3.83 -9.95 19.66
CA LYS A 180 3.46 -9.83 21.08
C LYS A 180 4.35 -8.83 21.83
N LYS A 181 5.66 -8.84 21.57
CA LYS A 181 6.65 -7.96 22.22
C LYS A 181 6.40 -6.47 21.94
N HIS A 182 6.16 -6.11 20.68
CA HIS A 182 5.99 -4.70 20.26
C HIS A 182 4.55 -4.23 20.22
N GLY A 183 3.60 -5.12 20.52
CA GLY A 183 2.17 -4.87 20.48
C GLY A 183 1.51 -5.51 19.27
N VAL A 184 0.52 -6.37 19.53
CA VAL A 184 -0.19 -7.18 18.52
C VAL A 184 -1.01 -6.37 17.50
N PHE A 185 -1.15 -5.07 17.74
CA PHE A 185 -1.77 -4.12 16.83
C PHE A 185 -0.77 -3.17 16.18
N ARG A 186 0.52 -3.26 16.53
CA ARG A 186 1.58 -2.42 15.96
C ARG A 186 2.42 -3.23 14.97
N VAL A 187 2.87 -4.41 15.38
CA VAL A 187 3.58 -5.37 14.51
C VAL A 187 2.61 -6.50 14.15
N LEU A 188 2.19 -6.53 12.89
CA LEU A 188 1.22 -7.47 12.35
C LEU A 188 1.93 -8.55 11.54
N PRO A 189 1.87 -9.82 11.97
CA PRO A 189 2.29 -10.94 11.13
C PRO A 189 1.40 -11.02 9.90
N VAL A 190 2.00 -11.12 8.72
CA VAL A 190 1.29 -11.27 7.46
C VAL A 190 1.66 -12.57 6.75
N LYS A 191 0.74 -13.03 5.91
CA LYS A 191 0.99 -14.07 4.90
C LYS A 191 0.31 -13.67 3.59
N GLY A 192 0.89 -14.07 2.47
CA GLY A 192 0.25 -13.92 1.17
C GLY A 192 -1.05 -14.73 1.07
N ALA A 193 -2.05 -14.16 0.41
CA ALA A 193 -3.27 -14.87 0.07
C ALA A 193 -2.99 -15.98 -0.95
N SER A 194 -3.70 -17.10 -0.83
CA SER A 194 -3.59 -18.23 -1.77
C SER A 194 -4.48 -18.09 -3.02
N VAL A 195 -5.27 -17.02 -3.10
CA VAL A 195 -6.25 -16.76 -4.16
C VAL A 195 -6.08 -15.33 -4.64
N TYR A 196 -6.09 -15.17 -5.97
CA TYR A 196 -6.06 -13.89 -6.67
C TYR A 196 -7.27 -13.01 -6.35
N GLY A 197 -7.12 -11.69 -6.37
CA GLY A 197 -8.18 -10.71 -6.21
C GLY A 197 -8.64 -10.53 -4.77
N LYS A 198 -7.80 -10.91 -3.80
CA LYS A 198 -8.08 -10.66 -2.38
C LYS A 198 -7.80 -9.19 -2.05
N PRO A 199 -8.53 -8.58 -1.10
CA PRO A 199 -8.20 -7.23 -0.65
C PRO A 199 -6.73 -7.13 -0.24
N VAL A 200 -6.13 -5.94 -0.43
CA VAL A 200 -4.72 -5.66 -0.08
C VAL A 200 -4.36 -6.20 1.30
N ILE A 201 -5.25 -6.07 2.28
CA ILE A 201 -5.11 -6.72 3.58
C ILE A 201 -6.48 -7.11 4.14
N THR A 202 -6.51 -8.29 4.77
CA THR A 202 -7.64 -8.79 5.56
C THR A 202 -7.13 -9.12 6.96
N MET A 203 -7.58 -8.35 7.95
CA MET A 203 -7.27 -8.59 9.35
C MET A 203 -8.38 -9.45 9.99
N PRO A 204 -8.04 -10.57 10.67
CA PRO A 204 -9.04 -11.39 11.34
C PRO A 204 -9.66 -10.65 12.53
N LYS A 205 -10.92 -10.98 12.86
CA LYS A 205 -11.63 -10.37 14.01
C LYS A 205 -11.06 -10.81 15.36
N THR A 206 -10.53 -12.03 15.43
CA THR A 206 -10.00 -12.65 16.65
C THR A 206 -8.55 -13.05 16.46
N ARG A 207 -7.83 -13.15 17.58
CA ARG A 207 -6.47 -13.67 17.59
C ARG A 207 -6.47 -15.17 17.30
N ASN A 208 -5.40 -15.66 16.68
CA ASN A 208 -5.18 -17.10 16.52
C ASN A 208 -4.75 -17.75 17.85
N GLN A 209 -4.53 -19.07 17.84
CA GLN A 209 -4.08 -19.82 19.02
C GLN A 209 -2.72 -19.36 19.58
N ARG A 210 -1.89 -18.69 18.76
CA ARG A 210 -0.59 -18.10 19.16
C ARG A 210 -0.74 -16.68 19.75
N GLY A 211 -1.96 -16.16 19.84
CA GLY A 211 -2.27 -14.87 20.46
C GLY A 211 -2.05 -13.64 19.58
N VAL A 212 -1.96 -13.80 18.26
CA VAL A 212 -1.71 -12.71 17.29
C VAL A 212 -2.80 -12.61 16.23
N TYR A 213 -2.88 -11.47 15.56
CA TYR A 213 -3.73 -11.29 14.38
C TYR A 213 -2.92 -11.57 13.11
N LEU A 214 -2.89 -12.83 12.67
CA LEU A 214 -2.28 -13.21 11.40
C LEU A 214 -3.13 -12.67 10.25
N CYS A 215 -2.64 -11.62 9.59
CA CYS A 215 -3.34 -10.97 8.50
C CYS A 215 -3.03 -11.66 7.16
N GLU A 216 -4.01 -11.67 6.26
CA GLU A 216 -3.84 -12.16 4.89
C GLU A 216 -3.68 -10.95 3.95
N VAL A 217 -2.65 -10.97 3.10
CA VAL A 217 -2.33 -9.89 2.15
C VAL A 217 -2.61 -10.38 0.73
N GLY A 218 -3.51 -9.69 0.02
CA GLY A 218 -3.70 -9.87 -1.42
C GLY A 218 -2.55 -9.21 -2.17
N THR A 219 -1.43 -9.93 -2.33
CA THR A 219 -0.20 -9.40 -2.92
C THR A 219 -0.38 -9.01 -4.38
N ASP A 220 -1.20 -9.75 -5.13
CA ASP A 220 -1.58 -9.44 -6.51
C ASP A 220 -2.27 -8.07 -6.61
N THR A 221 -3.33 -7.86 -5.81
CA THR A 221 -4.10 -6.62 -5.78
C THR A 221 -3.25 -5.44 -5.31
N ALA A 222 -2.37 -5.66 -4.32
CA ALA A 222 -1.42 -4.64 -3.89
C ALA A 222 -0.43 -4.28 -4.99
N LYS A 223 0.12 -5.27 -5.70
CA LYS A 223 1.08 -5.07 -6.80
C LYS A 223 0.43 -4.36 -7.97
N GLU A 224 -0.76 -4.75 -8.41
CA GLU A 224 -1.53 -4.02 -9.42
C GLU A 224 -1.64 -2.52 -9.06
N ILE A 225 -2.06 -2.24 -7.82
CA ILE A 225 -2.20 -0.86 -7.34
C ILE A 225 -0.89 -0.09 -7.40
N LEU A 226 0.17 -0.68 -6.87
CA LEU A 226 1.47 -0.04 -6.75
C LEU A 226 2.14 0.14 -8.12
N TYR A 227 2.04 -0.83 -9.03
CA TYR A 227 2.58 -0.72 -10.38
C TYR A 227 1.87 0.38 -11.18
N ALA A 228 0.54 0.50 -11.04
CA ALA A 228 -0.20 1.56 -11.69
C ALA A 228 0.23 2.95 -11.18
N ARG A 229 0.49 3.09 -9.88
CA ARG A 229 1.04 4.32 -9.27
C ARG A 229 2.50 4.60 -9.68
N MET A 230 3.32 3.55 -9.80
CA MET A 230 4.70 3.65 -10.27
C MET A 230 4.79 4.05 -11.74
N LYS A 231 3.84 3.59 -12.59
CA LYS A 231 3.77 3.89 -14.03
C LYS A 231 3.28 5.32 -14.32
N ALA A 232 2.56 5.96 -13.39
CA ALA A 232 2.10 7.34 -13.56
C ALA A 232 3.27 8.29 -13.85
N ASP A 233 3.02 9.41 -14.51
CA ASP A 233 4.07 10.39 -14.83
C ASP A 233 4.68 11.02 -13.55
N PRO A 234 5.95 11.44 -13.58
CA PRO A 234 6.52 12.21 -12.48
C PRO A 234 5.77 13.55 -12.33
N SER A 235 5.55 13.95 -11.07
CA SER A 235 4.94 15.24 -10.73
C SER A 235 5.95 16.12 -9.99
N PRO A 236 5.79 17.47 -10.03
CA PRO A 236 6.69 18.40 -9.35
C PRO A 236 6.91 18.02 -7.88
N ALA A 237 8.14 18.21 -7.39
CA ALA A 237 8.54 17.80 -6.04
C ALA A 237 7.77 18.55 -4.93
N ASP A 238 7.44 19.81 -5.18
CA ASP A 238 6.76 20.75 -4.30
C ASP A 238 5.23 20.68 -4.35
N GLU A 239 4.67 20.04 -5.36
CA GLU A 239 3.21 19.87 -5.52
C GLU A 239 2.71 18.61 -4.82
N ALA A 240 1.62 18.72 -4.05
CA ALA A 240 1.00 17.56 -3.41
C ALA A 240 0.21 16.77 -4.46
N THR A 241 0.65 15.55 -4.77
CA THR A 241 0.06 14.75 -5.84
C THR A 241 -0.48 13.45 -5.28
N SER A 242 -1.80 13.25 -5.38
CA SER A 242 -2.43 12.02 -4.89
C SER A 242 -1.82 10.80 -5.56
N TYR A 243 -1.56 9.77 -4.75
CA TYR A 243 -1.00 8.49 -5.16
C TYR A 243 0.40 8.52 -5.79
N ALA A 244 1.07 9.68 -5.82
CA ALA A 244 2.45 9.76 -6.32
C ALA A 244 3.39 8.99 -5.38
N ILE A 245 4.39 8.33 -5.96
CA ILE A 245 5.46 7.63 -5.24
C ILE A 245 6.74 8.44 -5.44
N ARG A 246 7.39 8.77 -4.34
CA ARG A 246 8.60 9.59 -4.30
C ARG A 246 9.75 8.87 -3.60
N PHE A 247 10.94 9.09 -4.12
CA PHE A 247 12.17 8.48 -3.62
C PHE A 247 13.17 9.55 -3.18
N PRO A 248 13.96 9.31 -2.13
CA PRO A 248 14.98 10.25 -1.68
C PRO A 248 16.16 10.28 -2.65
N ASP A 249 16.83 11.42 -2.72
CA ASP A 249 18.16 11.58 -3.34
C ASP A 249 19.29 11.05 -2.45
N ASP A 250 19.09 9.88 -1.84
CA ASP A 250 20.02 9.21 -0.94
C ASP A 250 20.34 7.80 -1.46
N PRO A 251 21.57 7.54 -1.95
CA PRO A 251 21.93 6.25 -2.52
C PRO A 251 22.03 5.12 -1.47
N GLU A 252 22.13 5.43 -0.18
CA GLU A 252 22.07 4.41 0.86
C GLU A 252 20.65 3.86 1.02
N ILE A 253 19.64 4.68 0.75
CA ILE A 253 18.22 4.31 0.84
C ILE A 253 17.70 3.84 -0.52
N PHE A 254 17.84 4.66 -1.56
CA PHE A 254 17.31 4.40 -2.90
C PHE A 254 18.38 4.56 -3.97
N SER A 255 18.67 3.47 -4.67
CA SER A 255 19.55 3.43 -5.82
C SER A 255 18.87 2.73 -6.99
N GLN A 256 19.59 2.60 -8.11
CA GLN A 256 19.15 1.76 -9.23
C GLN A 256 18.82 0.33 -8.81
N THR A 257 19.48 -0.20 -7.76
CA THR A 257 19.21 -1.55 -7.24
C THR A 257 17.78 -1.64 -6.69
N GLU A 258 17.37 -0.69 -5.85
CA GLU A 258 16.01 -0.65 -5.30
C GLU A 258 14.98 -0.38 -6.38
N ALA A 259 15.27 0.53 -7.31
CA ALA A 259 14.42 0.79 -8.47
C ALA A 259 14.16 -0.51 -9.27
N GLN A 260 15.22 -1.28 -9.56
CA GLN A 260 15.10 -2.56 -10.27
C GLN A 260 14.30 -3.61 -9.49
N GLN A 261 14.44 -3.66 -8.16
CA GLN A 261 13.69 -4.58 -7.31
C GLN A 261 12.20 -4.21 -7.22
N LEU A 262 11.87 -2.92 -7.17
CA LEU A 262 10.48 -2.43 -7.13
C LEU A 262 9.69 -2.80 -8.39
N VAL A 263 10.35 -2.83 -9.55
CA VAL A 263 9.76 -3.25 -10.84
C VAL A 263 10.21 -4.64 -11.28
N ALA A 264 10.69 -5.48 -10.36
CA ALA A 264 11.30 -6.77 -10.71
C ALA A 264 10.30 -7.81 -11.23
N GLU A 265 9.01 -7.63 -10.96
CA GLU A 265 7.97 -8.57 -11.33
C GLU A 265 7.23 -8.10 -12.58
N GLU A 266 6.84 -9.07 -13.40
CA GLU A 266 5.99 -8.84 -14.56
C GLU A 266 4.82 -9.81 -14.50
N LEU A 267 3.67 -9.37 -14.98
CA LEU A 267 2.49 -10.19 -15.02
C LEU A 267 2.61 -11.20 -16.17
N VAL A 268 2.53 -12.49 -15.84
CA VAL A 268 2.63 -13.59 -16.80
C VAL A 268 1.40 -14.49 -16.73
N GLU A 269 0.99 -15.00 -17.89
CA GLU A 269 0.00 -16.06 -17.98
C GLU A 269 0.63 -17.41 -17.62
N LYS A 270 0.08 -18.07 -16.61
CA LYS A 270 0.46 -19.43 -16.22
C LYS A 270 -0.75 -20.34 -16.21
N TRP A 271 -0.55 -21.55 -16.72
CA TRP A 271 -1.55 -22.61 -16.69
C TRP A 271 -1.39 -23.42 -15.41
N GLU A 272 -2.36 -23.32 -14.51
CA GLU A 272 -2.42 -24.15 -13.30
C GLU A 272 -3.69 -24.98 -13.30
N LYS A 273 -3.55 -26.31 -13.19
CA LYS A 273 -4.67 -27.27 -13.11
C LYS A 273 -5.73 -27.06 -14.21
N GLY A 274 -5.27 -26.79 -15.44
CA GLY A 274 -6.14 -26.59 -16.60
C GLY A 274 -6.88 -25.25 -16.65
N LYS A 275 -6.55 -24.30 -15.76
CA LYS A 275 -7.05 -22.92 -15.79
C LYS A 275 -5.89 -21.96 -16.04
N MET A 276 -6.08 -21.04 -16.97
CA MET A 276 -5.16 -19.91 -17.16
C MET A 276 -5.33 -18.93 -15.99
N ARG A 277 -4.21 -18.50 -15.42
CA ARG A 277 -4.14 -17.51 -14.33
C ARG A 277 -3.06 -16.50 -14.63
N LEU A 278 -3.34 -15.24 -14.31
CA LEU A 278 -2.34 -14.18 -14.29
C LEU A 278 -1.60 -14.27 -12.95
N LEU A 279 -0.27 -14.33 -13.01
CA LEU A 279 0.59 -14.38 -11.83
C LEU A 279 1.76 -13.41 -12.03
N TRP A 280 2.13 -12.73 -10.95
CA TRP A 280 3.34 -11.93 -10.94
C TRP A 280 4.57 -12.85 -10.84
N ASP A 281 5.55 -12.69 -11.74
CA ASP A 281 6.76 -13.49 -11.78
C ASP A 281 8.00 -12.58 -11.78
N ASN A 282 8.91 -12.83 -10.83
CA ASN A 282 10.15 -12.08 -10.70
C ASN A 282 11.26 -12.58 -11.65
N LYS A 283 11.05 -13.67 -12.39
CA LYS A 283 12.06 -14.33 -13.25
C LYS A 283 13.39 -14.56 -12.54
N LYS A 284 13.34 -14.98 -11.26
CA LYS A 284 14.51 -15.17 -10.36
C LYS A 284 15.28 -13.89 -10.01
N ARG A 285 14.74 -12.71 -10.33
CA ARG A 285 15.29 -11.43 -9.89
C ARG A 285 14.92 -11.22 -8.42
N ARG A 286 15.75 -10.44 -7.73
CA ARG A 286 15.47 -9.95 -6.38
C ARG A 286 14.29 -8.97 -6.42
N ASN A 287 13.39 -9.06 -5.44
CA ASN A 287 12.15 -8.30 -5.36
C ASN A 287 11.83 -7.87 -3.92
N GLU A 288 12.79 -7.95 -2.99
CA GLU A 288 12.55 -7.71 -1.57
C GLU A 288 12.05 -6.27 -1.31
N ALA A 289 12.53 -5.28 -2.08
CA ALA A 289 12.02 -3.90 -2.02
C ALA A 289 10.53 -3.79 -2.39
N LEU A 290 10.07 -4.54 -3.41
CA LEU A 290 8.67 -4.58 -3.82
C LEU A 290 7.81 -5.24 -2.74
N ASP A 291 8.23 -6.39 -2.23
CA ASP A 291 7.47 -7.11 -1.20
C ASP A 291 7.39 -6.27 0.09
N CYS A 292 8.47 -5.59 0.49
CA CYS A 292 8.44 -4.66 1.62
C CYS A 292 7.52 -3.46 1.38
N LEU A 293 7.48 -2.89 0.16
CA LEU A 293 6.51 -1.84 -0.17
C LEU A 293 5.06 -2.36 -0.11
N VAL A 294 4.79 -3.56 -0.61
CA VAL A 294 3.47 -4.23 -0.50
C VAL A 294 3.05 -4.35 0.96
N TYR A 295 3.96 -4.77 1.84
CA TYR A 295 3.67 -4.91 3.26
C TYR A 295 3.51 -3.56 3.97
N ALA A 296 4.32 -2.55 3.64
CA ALA A 296 4.12 -1.19 4.17
C ALA A 296 2.77 -0.61 3.73
N TYR A 297 2.38 -0.83 2.47
CA TYR A 297 1.07 -0.43 1.98
C TYR A 297 -0.06 -1.20 2.66
N ALA A 298 0.08 -2.50 2.89
CA ALA A 298 -0.86 -3.29 3.68
C ALA A 298 -1.01 -2.74 5.11
N ALA A 299 0.09 -2.31 5.74
CA ALA A 299 0.06 -1.64 7.03
C ALA A 299 -0.70 -0.30 6.97
N LEU A 300 -0.58 0.48 5.90
CA LEU A 300 -1.43 1.67 5.72
C LEU A 300 -2.91 1.26 5.60
N ARG A 301 -3.22 0.32 4.71
CA ARG A 301 -4.61 -0.09 4.42
C ARG A 301 -5.33 -0.64 5.64
N VAL A 302 -4.67 -1.45 6.47
CA VAL A 302 -5.29 -1.93 7.71
C VAL A 302 -5.48 -0.79 8.72
N SER A 303 -4.58 0.20 8.75
CA SER A 303 -4.74 1.40 9.58
C SER A 303 -6.02 2.15 9.22
N VAL A 304 -6.26 2.36 7.91
CA VAL A 304 -7.47 3.00 7.39
C VAL A 304 -8.71 2.15 7.70
N GLN A 305 -8.71 0.87 7.36
CA GLN A 305 -9.88 -0.01 7.50
C GLN A 305 -10.31 -0.24 8.95
N ARG A 306 -9.34 -0.45 9.86
CA ARG A 306 -9.63 -0.92 11.22
C ARG A 306 -9.61 0.20 12.25
N TRP A 307 -8.81 1.24 12.03
CA TRP A 307 -8.69 2.38 12.96
C TRP A 307 -9.21 3.69 12.36
N GLN A 308 -9.82 3.65 11.17
CA GLN A 308 -10.38 4.85 10.52
C GLN A 308 -9.33 5.96 10.39
N LEU A 309 -8.08 5.57 10.12
CA LEU A 309 -7.00 6.51 9.87
C LEU A 309 -7.38 7.41 8.70
N ASP A 310 -7.33 8.72 8.93
CA ASP A 310 -7.52 9.74 7.92
C ASP A 310 -6.26 10.62 7.85
N LEU A 311 -5.54 10.53 6.73
CA LEU A 311 -4.29 11.25 6.51
C LEU A 311 -4.52 12.77 6.42
N ALA A 312 -5.67 13.23 5.90
CA ALA A 312 -5.99 14.65 5.82
C ALA A 312 -6.27 15.24 7.22
N VAL A 313 -6.96 14.49 8.08
CA VAL A 313 -7.16 14.87 9.48
C VAL A 313 -5.84 14.93 10.24
N LEU A 314 -4.94 13.96 10.04
CA LEU A 314 -3.61 13.98 10.65
C LEU A 314 -2.75 15.16 10.17
N ALA A 315 -2.80 15.49 8.88
CA ALA A 315 -2.11 16.66 8.33
C ALA A 315 -2.56 17.95 9.01
N LYS A 316 -3.87 18.16 9.09
CA LYS A 316 -4.45 19.33 9.76
C LYS A 316 -4.06 19.39 11.24
N SER A 317 -4.11 18.27 11.96
CA SER A 317 -3.69 18.20 13.37
C SER A 317 -2.23 18.61 13.55
N ARG A 318 -1.35 18.22 12.61
CA ARG A 318 0.09 18.53 12.66
C ARG A 318 0.38 20.00 12.34
N GLU A 319 -0.34 20.58 11.39
CA GLU A 319 -0.31 22.03 11.11
C GLU A 319 -0.78 22.84 12.33
N GLU A 320 -1.83 22.40 13.02
CA GLU A 320 -2.30 23.05 14.25
C GLU A 320 -1.28 22.95 15.40
N GLU A 321 -0.60 21.82 15.55
CA GLU A 321 0.45 21.66 16.57
C GLU A 321 1.67 22.54 16.32
N THR A 322 2.08 22.67 15.06
CA THR A 322 3.24 23.50 14.66
C THR A 322 2.94 25.00 14.72
N THR A 323 1.68 25.40 14.54
CA THR A 323 1.25 26.82 14.62
C THR A 323 0.85 27.26 16.03
N ARG A 324 0.67 26.33 16.98
CA ARG A 324 0.40 26.68 18.38
C ARG A 324 1.62 27.39 18.99
N PRO A 325 1.44 28.60 19.54
CA PRO A 325 2.53 29.30 20.19
C PRO A 325 3.05 28.47 21.36
N THR A 326 4.37 28.34 21.45
CA THR A 326 5.02 27.58 22.51
C THR A 326 4.67 28.16 23.88
N LEU A 327 4.75 27.36 24.94
CA LEU A 327 4.57 27.85 26.33
C LEU A 327 5.48 29.06 26.63
N LYS A 328 6.65 29.12 26.00
CA LYS A 328 7.60 30.23 26.12
C LYS A 328 7.12 31.50 25.41
N GLU A 329 6.51 31.38 24.23
CA GLU A 329 5.92 32.50 23.48
C GLU A 329 4.61 32.99 24.11
N LEU A 330 3.79 32.06 24.63
CA LEU A 330 2.60 32.39 25.44
C LEU A 330 3.01 33.12 26.73
N ALA A 331 4.03 32.63 27.44
CA ALA A 331 4.56 33.30 28.63
C ALA A 331 5.14 34.68 28.30
N ALA A 332 5.85 34.83 27.19
CA ALA A 332 6.35 36.12 26.72
C ALA A 332 5.21 37.10 26.40
N LYS A 333 4.17 36.65 25.68
CA LYS A 333 2.96 37.45 25.39
C LYS A 333 2.20 37.86 26.66
N LEU A 334 2.14 37.00 27.67
CA LEU A 334 1.51 37.29 28.97
C LEU A 334 2.37 38.24 29.83
N SER A 335 3.70 38.13 29.76
CA SER A 335 4.63 39.02 30.49
C SER A 335 4.72 40.44 29.91
N GLY A 336 4.40 40.61 28.61
CA GLY A 336 4.40 41.92 27.94
C GLY A 336 3.21 42.83 28.28
N GLY A 337 2.19 42.32 28.99
CA GLY A 337 0.97 43.06 29.31
C GLY A 337 0.98 43.85 30.64
N VAL A 338 2.06 43.81 31.43
CA VAL A 338 2.06 44.36 32.80
C VAL A 338 2.72 45.75 32.91
N ASN A 339 3.39 46.27 31.87
CA ASN A 339 4.05 47.59 31.93
C ASN A 339 3.25 48.69 31.24
N GLY A 340 2.08 49.03 31.77
CA GLY A 340 1.19 49.98 31.10
C GLY A 340 0.27 50.83 31.96
N TYR A 341 0.47 50.99 33.27
CA TYR A 341 -0.14 52.10 34.03
C TYR A 341 0.78 52.59 35.14
N SER A 342 1.61 53.58 34.79
CA SER A 342 2.11 54.57 35.73
C SER A 342 1.84 55.95 35.13
N ARG A 343 0.81 56.60 35.67
CA ARG A 343 0.82 58.03 36.01
C ARG A 343 -0.33 58.33 36.96
#